data_AF-A0A2E7CXF7-F1
#
_entry.id   AF-A0A2E7CXF7-F1
#
_cell.length_a   1.000
_cell.length_b   1.000
_cell.length_c   1.000
_cell.angle_alpha   90.00
_cell.angle_beta   90.00
_cell.angle_gamma   90.00
#
_symmetry.space_group_name_H-M   'P 1'
#
loop_
_entity.id
_entity.type
_entity.pdbx_description
1 polymer ?
#
loop_
_entity_poly.entity_id
_entity_poly.type
_entity_poly.pdbx_seq_one_letter_code
_entity_poly.pdbx_strand_id
1 'polypeptide(L)'
;MATKKTTRKTTRTAKARQPARTTRKPRAKKAAPVEKMSQMAAAERVLAEAGEPMNCKAMVEAMATKGYWKSPGGKTPAATLYASLLRHIRKAGKDARFKKTDRGMFALNGKR
;
A
#
# COMPACT_ATOMS: atom_id res chain seq x y z
N MET A 1 66.75 -20.40 -30.28
CA MET A 1 65.84 -21.48 -29.82
C MET A 1 64.59 -20.83 -29.22
N ALA A 2 63.42 -20.96 -29.86
CA ALA A 2 62.16 -20.42 -29.36
C ALA A 2 60.99 -21.34 -29.74
N THR A 3 60.47 -22.06 -28.75
CA THR A 3 59.17 -22.77 -28.77
C THR A 3 58.72 -22.84 -27.29
N LYS A 4 57.46 -22.74 -26.87
CA LYS A 4 56.22 -23.33 -27.37
C LYS A 4 55.00 -22.64 -26.68
N LYS A 5 53.85 -22.79 -27.33
CA LYS A 5 52.49 -22.28 -27.07
C LYS A 5 51.85 -22.70 -25.73
N THR A 6 50.84 -21.94 -25.25
CA THR A 6 49.43 -22.37 -25.00
C THR A 6 48.76 -21.75 -23.74
N THR A 7 47.82 -20.83 -23.99
CA THR A 7 46.46 -20.71 -23.41
C THR A 7 46.19 -20.93 -21.90
N ARG A 8 45.76 -19.87 -21.18
CA ARG A 8 44.64 -19.98 -20.22
C ARG A 8 43.94 -18.63 -19.94
N LYS A 9 42.65 -18.59 -20.32
CA LYS A 9 41.49 -17.80 -19.80
C LYS A 9 41.79 -16.89 -18.61
N THR A 10 41.64 -15.57 -18.70
CA THR A 10 40.37 -14.81 -18.66
C THR A 10 39.39 -15.30 -17.60
N THR A 11 39.34 -14.60 -16.46
CA THR A 11 38.10 -14.00 -15.93
C THR A 11 38.45 -13.03 -14.81
N ARG A 12 38.56 -11.76 -15.19
CA ARG A 12 38.52 -10.59 -14.33
C ARG A 12 37.14 -10.59 -13.64
N THR A 13 37.11 -10.62 -12.32
CA THR A 13 35.90 -10.61 -11.49
C THR A 13 35.15 -9.29 -11.69
N ALA A 14 34.37 -9.21 -12.76
CA ALA A 14 33.43 -8.13 -12.99
C ALA A 14 32.27 -8.32 -12.01
N LYS A 15 32.13 -7.33 -11.11
CA LYS A 15 31.03 -7.17 -10.16
C LYS A 15 29.72 -7.01 -10.94
N ALA A 16 29.13 -8.14 -11.30
CA ALA A 16 27.84 -8.22 -11.98
C ALA A 16 26.71 -7.96 -10.98
N ARG A 17 26.19 -6.74 -11.01
CA ARG A 17 24.76 -6.43 -11.19
C ARG A 17 23.81 -7.54 -10.71
N GLN A 18 23.35 -7.46 -9.47
CA GLN A 18 22.26 -8.29 -8.97
C GLN A 18 20.95 -7.96 -9.70
N PRO A 19 20.27 -8.93 -10.36
CA PRO A 19 18.90 -8.79 -10.78
C PRO A 19 17.94 -9.11 -9.62
N ALA A 20 16.74 -8.58 -9.76
CA ALA A 20 15.65 -8.49 -8.81
C ALA A 20 15.21 -9.79 -8.10
N ARG A 21 14.44 -9.57 -7.01
CA ARG A 21 13.12 -10.15 -6.68
C ARG A 21 13.01 -10.99 -5.40
N THR A 22 12.36 -10.35 -4.42
CA THR A 22 11.25 -10.89 -3.60
C THR A 22 11.47 -12.12 -2.73
N THR A 23 11.77 -11.86 -1.46
CA THR A 23 11.28 -12.67 -0.32
C THR A 23 10.58 -11.75 0.69
N ARG A 24 9.49 -11.10 0.26
CA ARG A 24 8.53 -10.55 1.24
C ARG A 24 7.77 -11.73 1.84
N LYS A 25 8.23 -12.13 3.03
CA LYS A 25 7.64 -13.10 3.94
C LYS A 25 6.10 -13.09 3.86
N PRO A 26 5.43 -14.24 3.66
CA PRO A 26 3.99 -14.28 3.50
C PRO A 26 3.27 -14.01 4.83
N ARG A 27 2.31 -13.07 4.76
CA ARG A 27 1.03 -13.03 5.49
C ARG A 27 1.05 -13.34 6.99
N ALA A 28 0.98 -12.28 7.81
CA ALA A 28 0.06 -12.31 8.94
C ALA A 28 -1.37 -12.09 8.40
N LYS A 29 -2.09 -13.19 8.15
CA LYS A 29 -3.55 -13.18 8.02
C LYS A 29 -4.15 -12.93 9.40
N LYS A 30 -4.47 -11.69 9.77
CA LYS A 30 -5.42 -11.34 10.84
C LYS A 30 -5.97 -9.94 10.49
N ALA A 31 -7.25 -9.66 10.39
CA ALA A 31 -8.46 -10.41 10.64
C ALA A 31 -9.58 -9.83 9.76
N ALA A 32 -10.52 -10.67 9.35
CA ALA A 32 -11.87 -10.26 9.01
C ALA A 32 -12.82 -11.06 9.91
N PRO A 33 -14.00 -10.57 10.28
CA PRO A 33 -14.42 -9.20 10.54
C PRO A 33 -14.90 -9.08 12.01
N VAL A 34 -14.44 -8.07 12.75
CA VAL A 34 -15.25 -7.64 13.90
C VAL A 34 -16.33 -6.76 13.31
N GLU A 35 -17.59 -6.96 13.70
CA GLU A 35 -18.79 -6.13 13.42
C GLU A 35 -18.67 -4.69 13.95
N LYS A 36 -17.49 -4.10 13.82
CA LYS A 36 -17.18 -2.70 14.02
C LYS A 36 -16.80 -2.20 12.64
N MET A 37 -17.44 -1.11 12.22
CA MET A 37 -17.24 -0.46 10.93
C MET A 37 -15.80 -0.65 10.42
N SER A 38 -15.64 -1.39 9.32
CA SER A 38 -14.33 -1.63 8.73
C SER A 38 -13.66 -0.28 8.46
N GLN A 39 -12.34 -0.20 8.58
CA GLN A 39 -11.55 1.00 8.24
C GLN A 39 -11.97 1.62 6.90
N MET A 40 -12.35 0.78 5.94
CA MET A 40 -12.84 1.23 4.64
C MET A 40 -14.25 1.81 4.70
N ALA A 41 -15.18 1.17 5.41
CA ALA A 41 -16.53 1.70 5.58
C ALA A 41 -16.54 3.02 6.38
N ALA A 42 -15.68 3.13 7.39
CA ALA A 42 -15.47 4.38 8.12
C ALA A 42 -14.86 5.47 7.22
N ALA A 43 -13.90 5.12 6.36
CA ALA A 43 -13.35 6.03 5.35
C ALA A 43 -14.39 6.49 4.34
N GLU A 44 -15.26 5.58 3.87
CA GLU A 44 -16.38 5.92 2.99
C GLU A 44 -17.31 6.93 3.65
N ARG A 45 -17.67 6.74 4.93
CA ARG A 45 -18.50 7.71 5.66
C ARG A 45 -17.85 9.07 5.78
N VAL A 46 -16.56 9.13 6.16
CA VAL A 46 -15.86 10.40 6.29
C VAL A 46 -15.76 11.14 4.96
N LEU A 47 -15.43 10.44 3.87
CA LEU A 47 -15.37 11.05 2.54
C LEU A 47 -16.75 11.42 2.00
N ALA A 48 -17.79 10.64 2.31
CA ALA A 48 -19.16 10.97 1.93
C ALA A 48 -19.70 12.20 2.67
N GLU A 49 -19.35 12.36 3.96
CA GLU A 49 -19.71 13.53 4.77
C GLU A 49 -18.89 14.77 4.40
N ALA A 50 -17.61 14.60 4.07
CA ALA A 50 -16.77 15.69 3.62
C ALA A 50 -17.10 16.15 2.21
N GLY A 51 -17.53 15.24 1.32
CA GLY A 51 -17.79 15.52 -0.10
C GLY A 51 -16.55 15.85 -0.93
N GLU A 52 -15.38 15.91 -0.30
CA GLU A 52 -14.13 16.38 -0.90
C GLU A 52 -13.01 15.35 -0.82
N PRO A 53 -12.02 15.41 -1.75
CA PRO A 53 -10.81 14.61 -1.63
C PRO A 53 -10.03 14.97 -0.37
N MET A 54 -9.75 13.98 0.48
CA MET A 54 -9.01 14.19 1.73
C MET A 54 -7.76 13.32 1.83
N ASN A 55 -6.80 13.80 2.61
CA ASN A 55 -5.59 13.05 2.92
C ASN A 55 -5.89 11.95 3.94
N CYS A 56 -5.18 10.82 3.85
CA CYS A 56 -5.30 9.73 4.82
C CYS A 56 -5.14 10.16 6.28
N LYS A 57 -4.28 11.17 6.56
CA LYS A 57 -4.13 11.71 7.92
C LYS A 57 -5.42 12.37 8.42
N ALA A 58 -5.93 13.34 7.66
CA ALA A 58 -7.17 14.05 7.97
C ALA A 58 -8.37 13.09 8.05
N MET A 59 -8.41 12.11 7.14
CA MET A 59 -9.47 11.10 7.12
C MET A 59 -9.44 10.20 8.37
N VAL A 60 -8.25 9.80 8.84
CA VAL A 60 -8.12 9.05 10.11
C VAL A 60 -8.48 9.91 11.32
N GLU A 61 -8.06 11.16 11.34
CA GLU A 61 -8.39 12.10 12.42
C GLU A 61 -9.90 12.31 12.51
N ALA A 62 -10.55 12.57 11.38
CA ALA A 62 -12.01 12.65 11.30
C ALA A 62 -12.70 11.34 11.72
N MET A 63 -12.18 10.17 11.34
CA MET A 63 -12.71 8.88 11.80
C MET A 63 -12.55 8.67 13.30
N ALA A 64 -11.42 9.10 13.86
CA ALA A 64 -11.12 8.96 15.28
C ALA A 64 -11.99 9.92 16.11
N THR A 65 -12.13 11.17 15.66
CA THR A 65 -12.99 12.19 16.30
C THR A 65 -14.46 11.79 16.27
N LYS A 66 -14.94 11.24 15.14
CA LYS A 66 -16.32 10.77 15.00
C LYS A 66 -16.58 9.41 15.65
N GLY A 67 -15.53 8.72 16.14
CA GLY A 67 -15.65 7.41 16.76
C GLY A 67 -15.98 6.26 15.80
N TYR A 68 -16.02 6.50 14.48
CA TYR A 68 -16.35 5.48 13.48
C TYR A 68 -15.32 4.36 13.45
N TRP A 69 -14.04 4.72 13.59
CA TRP A 69 -12.98 3.74 13.66
C TRP A 69 -11.75 4.31 14.36
N LYS A 70 -11.21 3.55 15.31
CA LYS A 70 -9.95 3.85 15.98
C LYS A 70 -8.99 2.69 15.81
N SER A 71 -7.74 3.01 15.51
CA SER A 71 -6.70 1.99 15.39
C SER A 71 -6.41 1.33 16.73
N PRO A 72 -6.41 0.00 16.82
CA PRO A 72 -6.08 -0.72 18.04
C PRO A 72 -4.55 -0.68 18.26
N GLY A 73 -4.06 0.37 18.93
CA GLY A 73 -2.69 0.43 19.45
C GLY A 73 -1.58 0.79 18.47
N GLY A 74 -1.90 1.26 17.26
CA GLY A 74 -0.90 1.63 16.25
C GLY A 74 -0.52 3.12 16.28
N LYS A 75 0.78 3.43 16.24
CA LYS A 75 1.32 4.80 16.15
C LYS A 75 1.00 5.50 14.81
N THR A 76 0.71 4.74 13.75
CA THR A 76 0.57 5.28 12.37
C THR A 76 -0.70 4.79 11.65
N PRO A 77 -1.90 5.12 12.16
CA PRO A 77 -3.16 4.72 11.53
C PRO A 77 -3.33 5.22 10.08
N ALA A 78 -2.77 6.39 9.75
CA ALA A 78 -2.79 6.94 8.39
C ALA A 78 -2.04 6.05 7.37
N ALA A 79 -0.94 5.42 7.78
CA ALA A 79 -0.17 4.52 6.92
C ALA A 79 -0.90 3.20 6.67
N THR A 80 -1.59 2.66 7.69
CA THR A 80 -2.43 1.47 7.56
C THR A 80 -3.61 1.72 6.62
N LEU A 81 -4.27 2.87 6.77
CA LEU A 81 -5.37 3.27 5.88
C LEU A 81 -4.88 3.45 4.45
N TYR A 82 -3.75 4.14 4.25
CA TYR A 82 -3.13 4.31 2.94
C TYR A 82 -2.85 2.97 2.26
N ALA A 83 -2.21 2.03 2.98
CA ALA A 83 -1.92 0.70 2.45
C ALA A 83 -3.20 -0.09 2.10
N SER A 84 -4.25 0.06 2.91
CA SER A 84 -5.54 -0.60 2.70
C SER A 84 -6.26 -0.05 1.46
N LEU A 85 -6.33 1.28 1.31
CA LEU A 85 -6.89 1.92 0.12
C LEU A 85 -6.12 1.54 -1.14
N LEU A 86 -4.79 1.58 -1.10
CA LEU A 86 -3.96 1.23 -2.27
C LEU A 86 -4.20 -0.22 -2.72
N ARG A 87 -4.31 -1.16 -1.77
CA ARG A 87 -4.62 -2.57 -2.06
C ARG A 87 -6.04 -2.72 -2.59
N HIS A 88 -7.00 -1.99 -2.04
CA HIS A 88 -8.38 -2.03 -2.48
C HIS A 88 -8.52 -1.52 -3.91
N ILE A 89 -7.96 -0.35 -4.23
CA ILE A 89 -7.97 0.20 -5.59
C ILE A 89 -7.36 -0.79 -6.58
N ARG A 90 -6.25 -1.45 -6.22
CA ARG A 90 -5.62 -2.48 -7.06
C ARG A 90 -6.46 -3.75 -7.22
N LYS A 91 -7.25 -4.13 -6.19
CA LYS A 91 -8.07 -5.35 -6.20
C LYS A 91 -9.41 -5.12 -6.91
N ALA A 92 -10.06 -4.00 -6.64
CA ALA A 92 -11.37 -3.66 -7.16
C ALA A 92 -11.29 -2.99 -8.54
N GLY A 93 -10.17 -2.34 -8.89
CA GLY A 93 -9.95 -1.75 -10.21
C GLY A 93 -11.05 -0.75 -10.57
N LYS A 94 -11.91 -1.11 -11.53
CA LYS A 94 -13.04 -0.28 -11.99
C LYS A 94 -14.20 -0.20 -11.00
N ASP A 95 -14.26 -1.15 -10.06
CA ASP A 95 -15.27 -1.22 -8.99
C ASP A 95 -14.73 -0.67 -7.66
N ALA A 96 -13.58 0.00 -7.69
CA ALA A 96 -13.03 0.64 -6.50
C ALA A 96 -13.96 1.74 -6.01
N ARG A 97 -14.34 1.67 -4.74
CA ARG A 97 -15.15 2.69 -4.05
C ARG A 97 -14.38 3.98 -3.75
N PHE A 98 -13.06 3.90 -3.86
CA PHE A 98 -12.15 5.02 -3.66
C PHE A 98 -11.39 5.28 -4.96
N LYS A 99 -11.15 6.56 -5.26
CA LYS A 99 -10.24 6.99 -6.32
C LYS A 99 -9.09 7.77 -5.70
N LYS A 100 -7.89 7.57 -6.23
CA LYS A 100 -6.73 8.39 -5.88
C LYS A 100 -6.79 9.65 -6.73
N THR A 101 -6.99 10.79 -6.08
CA THR A 101 -7.08 12.10 -6.75
C THR A 101 -5.70 12.75 -6.88
N ASP A 102 -4.88 12.66 -5.83
CA ASP A 102 -3.53 13.22 -5.81
C ASP A 102 -2.58 12.38 -4.91
N ARG A 103 -1.33 12.82 -4.71
CA ARG A 103 -0.33 12.18 -3.84
C ARG A 103 -0.79 12.20 -2.38
N GLY A 104 -1.43 11.10 -1.97
CA GLY A 104 -1.93 10.93 -0.61
C GLY A 104 -3.37 11.40 -0.41
N MET A 105 -3.99 11.98 -1.45
CA MET A 105 -5.40 12.35 -1.46
C MET A 105 -6.25 11.26 -2.06
N PHE A 106 -7.33 10.91 -1.38
CA PHE A 106 -8.32 9.96 -1.85
C PHE A 106 -9.70 10.58 -1.78
N ALA A 107 -10.51 10.31 -2.79
CA ALA A 107 -11.91 10.69 -2.84
C ALA A 107 -12.79 9.45 -2.95
N LEU A 108 -14.06 9.61 -2.59
CA LEU A 108 -15.07 8.61 -2.91
C LEU A 108 -15.24 8.57 -4.43
N ASN A 109 -15.22 7.36 -5.00
CA ASN A 109 -15.59 7.15 -6.39
C ASN A 109 -17.12 7.13 -6.42
N GLY A 110 -17.75 8.16 -6.97
CA GLY A 110 -19.20 8.40 -6.92
C GLY A 110 -20.09 7.38 -7.65
N LYS A 111 -19.62 6.15 -7.81
CA LYS A 111 -20.36 5.01 -8.36
C LYS A 111 -21.17 4.40 -7.22
N ARG A 112 -22.30 5.03 -6.88
CA ARG A 112 -23.37 4.42 -6.09
C ARG A 112 -24.47 3.96 -7.03
#